data_AF-A0A2X3C104-F1
#
_entry.id   AF-A0A2X3C104-F1
#
_cell.length_a   1.000
_cell.length_b   1.000
_cell.length_c   1.000
_cell.angle_alpha   90.00
_cell.angle_beta   90.00
_cell.angle_gamma   90.00
#
_symmetry.space_group_name_H-M   'P 1'
#
loop_
_entity.id
_entity.type
_entity.pdbx_description
1 polymer ?
#
loop_
_entity_poly.entity_id
_entity_poly.type
_entity_poly.pdbx_seq_one_letter_code
_entity_poly.pdbx_strand_id
1 'polypeptide(L)' 'MSGGTVKHMLGLKCIHDIVVNAMEYLHIDVPVALHLDHGTSREACEAAITSGFSSIMLMARICRSGKIWPLPATW' A
#
# COMPACT_ATOMS: atom_id res chain seq x y z
N MET A 1 -0.06 -7.01 -0.82
CA MET A 1 0.37 -6.92 -2.23
C MET A 1 1.87 -6.74 -2.27
N SER A 2 2.62 -7.65 -2.89
CA SER A 2 4.07 -7.50 -3.07
C SER A 2 4.38 -6.52 -4.20
N GLY A 3 5.49 -5.77 -4.10
CA GLY A 3 5.94 -4.86 -5.17
C GLY A 3 6.13 -5.55 -6.52
N GLY A 4 6.47 -6.84 -6.54
CA GLY A 4 6.58 -7.63 -7.77
C GLY A 4 5.24 -7.87 -8.48
N THR A 5 4.12 -7.82 -7.76
CA THR A 5 2.77 -8.03 -8.31
C THR A 5 2.20 -6.74 -8.89
N VAL A 6 2.56 -5.58 -8.31
CA VAL A 6 2.04 -4.25 -8.72
C VAL A 6 2.23 -3.98 -10.20
N LYS A 7 3.37 -4.38 -10.77
CA LYS A 7 3.68 -4.23 -12.21
C LYS A 7 2.77 -5.04 -13.14
N HIS A 8 2.20 -6.14 -12.65
CA HIS A 8 1.32 -7.01 -13.43
C HIS A 8 -0.16 -6.64 -13.28
N MET A 9 -0.51 -5.89 -12.23
CA MET A 9 -1.87 -5.48 -11.92
C MET A 9 -2.12 -4.00 -12.26
N LEU A 10 -1.45 -3.49 -13.30
CA LEU A 10 -1.66 -2.14 -13.85
C LEU A 10 -1.44 -0.98 -12.85
N GLY A 11 -0.73 -1.24 -11.74
CA GLY A 11 -0.36 -0.23 -10.74
C GLY A 11 -1.25 -0.18 -9.49
N LEU A 12 -0.79 0.57 -8.48
CA LEU A 12 -1.37 0.59 -7.13
C LEU A 12 -2.82 1.12 -7.11
N LYS A 13 -3.10 2.19 -7.85
CA LYS A 13 -4.45 2.76 -7.96
C LYS A 13 -5.45 1.79 -8.57
N CYS A 14 -5.04 1.06 -9.62
CA CYS A 14 -5.92 0.07 -10.25
C CYS A 14 -6.29 -1.05 -9.27
N ILE A 15 -5.32 -1.53 -8.49
CA ILE A 15 -5.56 -2.54 -7.45
C ILE A 15 -6.54 -2.03 -6.39
N HIS A 16 -6.34 -0.80 -5.89
CA HIS A 16 -7.25 -0.18 -4.93
C HIS A 16 -8.67 -0.10 -5.48
N ASP A 17 -8.84 0.43 -6.69
CA ASP A 17 -10.17 0.62 -7.30
C ASP A 17 -10.86 -0.72 -7.57
N ILE A 18 -10.10 -1.78 -7.95
CA ILE A 18 -10.65 -3.14 -8.07
C ILE A 18 -11.19 -3.64 -6.74
N VAL A 19 -10.44 -3.45 -5.64
CA VAL A 19 -10.87 -3.91 -4.31
C VAL A 19 -12.09 -3.13 -3.83
N VAL A 20 -12.11 -1.80 -3.99
CA VAL A 20 -13.27 -0.96 -3.63
C VAL A 20 -14.51 -1.36 -4.42
N ASN A 21 -14.39 -1.53 -5.74
CA ASN A 21 -15.51 -1.97 -6.58
C ASN A 21 -15.97 -3.38 -6.21
N ALA A 22 -15.06 -4.29 -5.87
CA ALA A 22 -15.40 -5.63 -5.42
C ALA A 22 -16.13 -5.62 -4.08
N MET A 23 -15.72 -4.76 -3.14
CA MET A 23 -16.39 -4.57 -1.86
C MET A 23 -17.83 -4.08 -2.05
N GLU A 24 -18.03 -3.10 -2.94
CA GLU A 24 -19.36 -2.60 -3.27
C GLU A 24 -20.23 -3.69 -3.93
N TYR A 25 -19.71 -4.35 -4.96
CA TYR A 25 -20.44 -5.39 -5.71
C TYR A 25 -20.85 -6.59 -4.84
N LEU A 26 -19.97 -7.02 -3.95
CA LEU A 26 -20.19 -8.17 -3.07
C LEU A 26 -20.91 -7.80 -1.76
N HIS A 27 -21.22 -6.51 -1.54
CA HIS A 27 -21.83 -6.00 -0.31
C HIS A 27 -21.02 -6.38 0.95
N ILE A 28 -19.70 -6.26 0.86
CA ILE A 28 -18.79 -6.57 1.98
C ILE A 28 -18.95 -5.48 3.05
N ASP A 29 -19.39 -5.88 4.24
CA ASP A 29 -19.59 -5.02 5.41
C ASP A 29 -18.44 -5.10 6.43
N VAL A 30 -17.62 -6.14 6.34
CA VAL A 30 -16.42 -6.29 7.18
C VAL A 30 -15.33 -5.30 6.75
N PRO A 31 -14.59 -4.68 7.70
CA PRO A 31 -13.48 -3.80 7.36
C PRO A 31 -12.38 -4.53 6.59
N VAL A 32 -11.95 -3.95 5.46
CA VAL A 32 -10.90 -4.50 4.60
C VAL A 32 -9.64 -3.62 4.68
N ALA A 33 -8.49 -4.24 4.94
CA ALA A 33 -7.21 -3.57 4.91
C ALA A 33 -6.44 -3.94 3.62
N LEU A 34 -6.01 -2.92 2.87
CA LEU A 34 -5.17 -3.10 1.69
C LEU A 34 -3.70 -2.86 2.07
N HIS A 35 -2.93 -3.95 2.12
CA HIS A 35 -1.56 -3.94 2.61
C HIS A 35 -0.52 -3.96 1.48
N LEU A 36 0.49 -3.08 1.51
CA LEU A 36 1.70 -3.19 0.68
C LEU A 36 2.75 -4.01 1.45
N ASP A 37 3.09 -5.15 0.89
CA ASP A 37 4.04 -6.09 1.46
C ASP A 37 5.44 -5.82 0.92
N HIS A 38 6.43 -5.89 1.81
CA HIS A 38 7.84 -5.66 1.51
C HIS A 38 8.10 -4.42 0.65
N GLY A 39 7.64 -3.24 1.09
CA GLY A 39 7.97 -1.97 0.44
C GLY A 39 9.49 -1.84 0.29
N THR A 40 9.97 -1.70 -0.94
CA THR A 40 11.41 -1.75 -1.28
C THR A 40 12.05 -0.37 -1.39
N SER A 41 11.27 0.66 -1.72
CA SER A 41 11.70 2.05 -1.75
C SER A 41 10.68 2.95 -1.06
N ARG A 42 11.12 4.15 -0.68
CA ARG A 42 10.28 5.15 -0.04
C ARG A 42 9.19 5.65 -1.00
N GLU A 43 9.54 5.89 -2.25
CA GLU A 43 8.65 6.39 -3.28
C GLU A 43 7.52 5.38 -3.56
N ALA A 44 7.82 4.08 -3.56
CA ALA A 44 6.81 3.04 -3.70
C ALA A 44 5.85 2.99 -2.51
N CYS A 45 6.36 3.21 -1.29
CA CYS A 45 5.52 3.28 -0.09
C CYS A 45 4.63 4.53 -0.11
N GLU A 46 5.18 5.70 -0.42
CA GLU A 46 4.42 6.96 -0.55
C GLU A 46 3.35 6.86 -1.63
N ALA A 47 3.67 6.24 -2.78
CA ALA A 47 2.70 6.00 -3.84
C ALA A 47 1.56 5.06 -3.39
N ALA A 48 1.84 4.06 -2.55
CA ALA A 48 0.82 3.17 -2.02
C ALA A 48 -0.11 3.89 -1.03
N ILE A 49 0.44 4.70 -0.13
CA ILE A 49 -0.35 5.56 0.76
C ILE A 49 -1.28 6.46 -0.07
N THR A 50 -0.71 7.17 -1.05
CA THR A 50 -1.45 8.09 -1.92
C THR A 50 -2.53 7.37 -2.74
N SER A 51 -2.32 6.09 -3.05
CA SER A 51 -3.29 5.26 -3.78
C SER A 51 -4.39 4.66 -2.88
N GLY A 52 -4.37 4.89 -1.57
CA GLY A 52 -5.40 4.40 -0.64
C GLY A 52 -5.06 3.09 0.08
N PHE A 53 -3.79 2.66 0.11
CA PHE A 53 -3.39 1.52 0.92
C PHE A 53 -3.42 1.89 2.41
N SER A 54 -4.11 1.09 3.21
CA SER A 54 -4.29 1.33 4.65
C SER A 54 -3.18 0.74 5.52
N SER A 55 -2.26 -0.05 4.95
CA SER A 55 -1.14 -0.61 5.68
C SER A 55 0.07 -0.86 4.77
N ILE A 56 1.28 -0.67 5.31
CA ILE A 56 2.54 -0.85 4.56
C ILE A 56 3.59 -1.50 5.46
N MET A 57 4.26 -2.54 4.94
CA MET A 57 5.46 -3.09 5.54
C MET A 57 6.69 -2.41 4.96
N LEU A 58 7.41 -1.67 5.80
CA LEU A 58 8.70 -1.10 5.43
C LEU A 58 9.80 -2.17 5.54
N MET A 59 10.47 -2.47 4.43
CA MET A 59 11.63 -3.36 4.47
C MET A 59 12.81 -2.67 5.18
N ALA A 60 13.54 -3.40 6.03
CA ALA A 60 14.64 -2.88 6.83
C ALA A 60 15.74 -2.14 6.03
N ARG A 61 15.88 -2.44 4.74
CA ARG A 61 16.79 -1.73 3.82
C ARG A 61 16.41 -0.26 3.63
N ILE A 62 15.12 0.08 3.62
CA ILE A 62 14.66 1.47 3.54
C ILE A 62 15.17 2.25 4.77
N CYS A 63 15.09 1.64 5.95
CA CYS A 63 15.45 2.26 7.22
C CYS A 63 16.96 2.51 7.39
N ARG A 64 17.83 1.78 6.68
CA ARG A 64 19.30 1.93 6.78
C ARG A 64 19.86 3.18 6.08
N SER A 65 19.05 3.92 5.33
CA SER A 65 19.46 5.15 4.65
C SER A 65 19.63 6.38 5.58
N GLY A 66 19.68 6.18 6.91
CA GLY A 66 20.10 7.20 7.87
C GLY A 66 19.10 8.34 8.11
N LYS A 67 17.91 8.27 7.52
CA LYS A 67 16.82 9.22 7.74
C LYS A 67 15.64 8.47 8.33
N ILE A 68 15.46 8.57 9.65
CA ILE A 68 14.23 8.10 10.28
C ILE A 68 13.09 8.91 9.64
N TRP A 69 12.20 8.24 8.93
CA TRP A 69 11.05 8.90 8.32
C TRP A 69 10.10 9.27 9.47
N PRO A 70 9.77 10.55 9.69
CA PRO A 70 8.67 10.88 10.57
C PRO A 70 7.42 10.39 9.85
N LEU A 71 6.89 9.24 10.29
CA LEU A 71 5.48 8.94 10.01
C LEU A 71 4.72 10.16 10.55
N PRO A 72 3.92 10.88 9.75
CA PRO A 72 3.04 11.89 10.30
C PRO A 72 2.21 11.20 11.39
N ALA A 73 2.22 11.78 12.59
CA ALA A 73 1.62 11.22 13.81
C ALA A 73 0.08 11.19 13.78
N THR A 74 -0.52 11.13 12.60
CA THR A 74 -1.95 11.16 12.37
C THR A 74 -2.31 10.06 11.40
N TRP A 75 -2.47 8.86 11.96
CA TRP A 75 -3.40 7.82 11.54
C TRP A 75 -4.16 7.41 12.79
#